data_AF-L7QR90-F1
#
_entry.id   AF-L7QR90-F1
#
_cell.length_a   1.000
_cell.length_b   1.000
_cell.length_c   1.000
_cell.angle_alpha   90.00
_cell.angle_beta   90.00
_cell.angle_gamma   90.00
#
_symmetry.space_group_name_H-M   'P 1'
#
loop_
_entity.id
_entity.type
_entity.pdbx_description
1 polymer ?
#
loop_
_entity_poly.entity_id
_entity_poly.type
_entity_poly.pdbx_seq_one_letter_code
_entity_poly.pdbx_strand_id
1 'polypeptide(L)'
;LIDKDILLLYHPDDLSHLSQVYATVVRDKINTNSKVYRILAQNGDYVKLETEFSCFVNPWSRKLEFVCGKHFVVEGPTNPEVFFETTEGKKVVKFSETQIQRAQILREGIIKIMNEQVSTKSSEAAKQQMSKRCIELANYMESLVEEQPKAAEELRLDIQEHDNSYYERDSVMLGGISPHHENESKSSSETPHS
;
A
#
# COMPACT_ATOMS: atom_id res chain seq x y z
N LEU A 1 -9.34 25.84 -5.83
CA LEU A 1 -8.20 25.37 -5.01
C LEU A 1 -7.33 24.33 -5.71
N ILE A 2 -7.85 23.65 -6.74
CA ILE A 2 -7.08 22.73 -7.59
C ILE A 2 -5.84 23.46 -8.13
N ASP A 3 -4.70 22.75 -8.16
CA ASP A 3 -3.38 23.22 -8.60
C ASP A 3 -2.76 24.39 -7.80
N LYS A 4 -3.28 24.69 -6.60
CA LYS A 4 -2.63 25.62 -5.67
C LYS A 4 -1.81 24.85 -4.63
N ASP A 5 -0.62 25.38 -4.31
CA ASP A 5 0.19 24.88 -3.21
C ASP A 5 -0.48 25.19 -1.86
N ILE A 6 -0.94 24.13 -1.17
CA ILE A 6 -1.58 24.22 0.15
C ILE A 6 -0.64 24.78 1.22
N LEU A 7 0.68 24.61 1.06
CA LEU A 7 1.68 25.11 2.03
C LEU A 7 1.72 26.64 2.09
N LEU A 8 1.27 27.31 1.03
CA LEU A 8 1.14 28.76 0.98
C LEU A 8 -0.10 29.27 1.72
N LEU A 9 -1.08 28.39 1.96
CA LEU A 9 -2.31 28.73 2.68
C LEU A 9 -2.14 28.60 4.19
N TYR A 10 -1.14 27.85 4.66
CA TYR A 10 -0.87 27.71 6.09
C TYR A 10 -0.24 28.98 6.67
N HIS A 11 -0.68 29.34 7.88
CA HIS A 11 -0.09 30.43 8.63
C HIS A 11 1.38 30.13 9.00
N PRO A 12 2.32 31.07 8.83
CA PRO A 12 3.75 30.86 9.10
C PRO A 12 4.08 30.24 10.47
N ASP A 13 3.42 30.70 11.53
CA ASP A 13 3.65 30.19 12.89
C ASP A 13 3.20 28.73 13.08
N ASP A 14 2.24 28.26 12.27
CA ASP A 14 1.65 26.94 12.42
C ASP A 14 2.42 25.88 11.59
N LEU A 15 3.29 26.31 10.68
CA LEU A 15 4.10 25.43 9.82
C LEU A 15 5.01 24.48 10.62
N SER A 16 5.50 24.90 11.78
CA SER A 16 6.34 24.04 12.61
C SER A 16 5.58 22.83 13.14
N HIS A 17 4.32 23.04 13.54
CA HIS A 17 3.43 21.96 13.99
C HIS A 17 3.01 21.08 12.82
N LEU A 18 2.60 21.71 11.70
CA LEU A 18 2.21 20.97 10.50
C LEU A 18 3.35 20.12 9.95
N SER A 19 4.59 20.61 9.99
CA SER A 19 5.77 19.82 9.61
C SER A 19 5.91 18.52 10.42
N GLN A 20 5.60 18.55 11.72
CA GLN A 20 5.58 17.35 12.55
C GLN A 20 4.44 16.42 12.15
N VAL A 21 3.24 16.95 11.88
CA VAL A 21 2.09 16.16 11.42
C VAL A 21 2.39 15.45 10.10
N TYR A 22 2.95 16.16 9.11
CA TYR A 22 3.38 15.56 7.84
C TYR A 22 4.44 14.48 8.05
N ALA A 23 5.39 14.70 8.96
CA ALA A 23 6.38 13.69 9.32
C ALA A 23 5.72 12.43 9.88
N THR A 24 4.79 12.55 10.84
CA THR A 24 4.09 11.40 11.44
C THR A 24 3.27 10.65 10.39
N VAL A 25 2.45 11.37 9.62
CA VAL A 25 1.56 10.76 8.62
C VAL A 25 2.35 10.01 7.56
N VAL A 26 3.41 10.62 7.00
CA VAL A 26 4.16 10.01 5.89
C VAL A 26 5.10 8.91 6.39
N ARG A 27 5.78 9.12 7.53
CA ARG A 27 6.77 8.16 8.05
C ARG A 27 6.12 6.95 8.70
N ASP A 28 5.12 7.18 9.55
CA ASP A 28 4.51 6.12 10.35
C ASP A 28 3.32 5.49 9.61
N LYS A 29 2.84 6.15 8.54
CA LYS A 29 1.69 5.71 7.72
C LYS A 29 0.41 5.55 8.54
N ILE A 30 0.25 6.38 9.58
CA ILE A 30 -0.89 6.35 10.49
C ILE A 30 -1.73 7.61 10.30
N ASN A 31 -3.04 7.45 10.33
CA ASN A 31 -3.95 8.58 10.40
C ASN A 31 -3.63 9.42 11.65
N THR A 32 -3.43 10.72 11.46
CA THR A 32 -3.00 11.62 12.53
C THR A 32 -3.89 12.83 12.58
N ASN A 33 -4.41 13.15 13.76
CA ASN A 33 -5.15 14.38 14.00
C ASN A 33 -4.19 15.53 14.28
N SER A 34 -4.42 16.67 13.64
CA SER A 34 -3.71 17.91 13.97
C SER A 34 -4.35 18.59 15.17
N LYS A 35 -3.55 19.40 15.88
CA LYS A 35 -4.08 20.51 16.68
C LYS A 35 -4.74 21.55 15.77
N VAL A 36 -5.54 22.44 16.36
CA VAL A 36 -6.10 23.60 15.68
C VAL A 36 -4.97 24.42 15.00
N TYR A 37 -5.11 24.67 13.70
CA TYR A 37 -4.19 25.50 12.92
C TYR A 37 -4.98 26.45 12.00
N ARG A 38 -4.30 27.47 11.48
CA ARG A 38 -4.91 28.49 10.62
C ARG A 38 -4.65 28.23 9.13
N ILE A 39 -5.70 28.33 8.32
CA ILE A 39 -5.63 28.33 6.87
C ILE A 39 -6.19 29.62 6.29
N LEU A 40 -5.55 30.13 5.23
CA LEU A 40 -5.97 31.33 4.52
C LEU A 40 -7.24 31.06 3.70
N ALA A 41 -8.28 31.85 3.94
CA ALA A 41 -9.50 31.87 3.14
C ALA A 41 -9.39 32.83 1.94
N GLN A 42 -10.35 32.75 1.01
CA GLN A 42 -10.35 33.56 -0.22
C GLN A 42 -10.43 35.06 0.06
N ASN A 43 -11.12 35.46 1.12
CA ASN A 43 -11.22 36.85 1.55
C ASN A 43 -9.97 37.39 2.29
N GLY A 44 -8.90 36.60 2.39
CA GLY A 44 -7.64 36.98 3.02
C GLY A 44 -7.59 36.83 4.54
N ASP A 45 -8.70 36.43 5.17
CA ASP A 45 -8.71 36.12 6.60
C ASP A 45 -8.31 34.65 6.86
N TYR A 46 -7.97 34.34 8.11
CA TYR A 46 -7.64 32.98 8.52
C TYR A 46 -8.81 32.28 9.17
N VAL A 47 -8.99 31.01 8.84
CA VAL A 47 -9.96 30.08 9.43
C VAL A 47 -9.21 29.07 10.27
N LYS A 48 -9.73 28.75 11.46
CA LYS A 48 -9.13 27.74 12.33
C LYS A 48 -9.73 26.37 12.03
N LEU A 49 -8.86 25.41 11.73
CA LEU A 49 -9.21 24.05 11.38
C LEU A 49 -8.53 23.04 12.29
N GLU A 50 -9.25 21.95 12.58
CA GLU A 50 -8.65 20.68 12.94
C GLU A 50 -8.73 19.75 11.74
N THR A 51 -7.76 18.85 11.58
CA THR A 51 -7.73 17.97 10.41
C THR A 51 -7.24 16.60 10.78
N GLU A 52 -7.99 15.60 10.32
CA GLU A 52 -7.52 14.22 10.29
C GLU A 52 -6.74 14.03 8.99
N PHE A 53 -5.44 13.83 9.10
CA PHE A 53 -4.56 13.58 7.98
C PHE A 53 -4.39 12.08 7.74
N SER A 54 -4.39 11.69 6.48
CA SER A 54 -4.10 10.35 5.99
C SER A 54 -3.23 10.45 4.75
N CYS A 55 -2.54 9.37 4.38
CA CYS A 55 -1.73 9.34 3.17
C CYS A 55 -1.85 8.02 2.43
N PHE A 56 -1.63 8.07 1.12
CA PHE A 56 -1.51 6.90 0.28
C PHE A 56 -0.10 6.80 -0.31
N VAL A 57 0.54 5.65 -0.06
CA VAL A 57 1.87 5.32 -0.59
C VAL A 57 1.71 4.19 -1.59
N ASN A 58 2.25 4.38 -2.78
CA ASN A 58 2.20 3.39 -3.85
C ASN A 58 2.95 2.10 -3.42
N PRO A 59 2.31 0.92 -3.46
CA PRO A 59 2.91 -0.32 -2.98
C PRO A 59 4.09 -0.81 -3.84
N TRP A 60 4.14 -0.41 -5.12
CA TRP A 60 5.20 -0.80 -6.06
C TRP A 60 6.39 0.16 -6.00
N SER A 61 6.14 1.47 -6.14
CA SER A 61 7.21 2.47 -6.19
C SER A 61 7.71 2.89 -4.79
N ARG A 62 6.94 2.60 -3.74
CA ARG A 62 7.16 3.04 -2.34
C ARG A 62 7.24 4.56 -2.19
N LYS A 63 6.66 5.30 -3.14
CA LYS A 63 6.57 6.76 -3.11
C LYS A 63 5.18 7.18 -2.63
N LEU A 64 5.14 8.32 -1.93
CA LEU A 64 3.89 8.98 -1.57
C LEU A 64 3.20 9.46 -2.86
N GLU A 65 1.92 9.11 -3.03
CA GLU A 65 1.10 9.57 -4.16
C GLU A 65 0.30 10.82 -3.74
N PHE A 66 -0.38 10.74 -2.59
CA PHE A 66 -1.16 11.85 -2.07
C PHE A 66 -1.30 11.83 -0.54
N VAL A 67 -1.53 13.01 0.02
CA VAL A 67 -1.98 13.23 1.39
C VAL A 67 -3.42 13.74 1.33
N CYS A 68 -4.29 13.16 2.13
CA CYS A 68 -5.69 13.57 2.25
C CYS A 68 -5.93 14.14 3.65
N GLY A 69 -6.61 15.29 3.72
CA GLY A 69 -7.02 15.93 4.96
C GLY A 69 -8.54 16.00 5.06
N LYS A 70 -9.12 15.42 6.12
CA LYS A 70 -10.52 15.65 6.48
C LYS A 70 -10.58 16.83 7.43
N HIS A 71 -10.99 17.98 6.91
CA HIS A 71 -10.97 19.25 7.62
C HIS A 71 -12.27 19.49 8.42
N PHE A 72 -12.12 19.96 9.65
CA PHE A 72 -13.20 20.38 10.54
C PHE A 72 -13.01 21.84 10.91
N VAL A 73 -14.01 22.68 10.65
CA VAL A 73 -13.96 24.10 10.99
C VAL A 73 -14.21 24.27 12.48
N VAL A 74 -13.23 24.84 13.18
CA VAL A 74 -13.33 25.14 14.62
C VAL A 74 -13.78 26.59 14.82
N GLU A 75 -13.23 27.52 14.04
CA GLU A 75 -13.58 28.94 14.10
C GLU A 75 -13.56 29.54 12.69
N GLY A 76 -14.63 30.25 12.34
CA GLY A 76 -14.76 30.95 11.07
C GLY A 76 -13.82 32.16 10.94
N PRO A 77 -13.75 32.76 9.74
CA PRO A 77 -12.96 33.96 9.51
C PRO A 77 -13.56 35.18 10.22
N THR A 78 -12.74 36.20 10.47
CA THR A 78 -13.20 37.45 11.11
C THR A 78 -14.27 38.15 10.28
N ASN A 79 -14.10 38.18 8.95
CA ASN A 79 -15.13 38.59 8.02
C ASN A 79 -15.95 37.38 7.56
N PRO A 80 -17.28 37.32 7.84
CA PRO A 80 -18.13 36.22 7.40
C PRO A 80 -18.29 36.14 5.88
N GLU A 81 -18.03 37.25 5.16
CA GLU A 81 -18.11 37.32 3.71
C GLU A 81 -16.87 36.69 3.05
N VAL A 82 -16.88 35.36 2.94
CA VAL A 82 -15.74 34.56 2.43
C VAL A 82 -15.57 34.58 0.91
N PHE A 83 -16.61 34.95 0.16
CA PHE A 83 -16.59 34.98 -1.31
C PHE A 83 -16.14 36.32 -1.88
N PHE A 84 -16.09 37.36 -1.05
CA PHE A 84 -15.68 38.68 -1.48
C PHE A 84 -14.15 38.73 -1.58
N GLU A 85 -13.64 38.84 -2.81
CA GLU A 85 -12.25 39.21 -3.03
C GLU A 85 -12.04 40.63 -2.52
N THR A 86 -11.12 40.81 -1.57
CA THR A 86 -10.77 42.15 -1.10
C THR A 86 -10.12 42.91 -2.26
N THR A 87 -10.88 43.81 -2.89
CA THR A 87 -10.39 44.76 -3.92
C THR A 87 -9.35 45.73 -3.37
N GLU A 88 -9.29 45.88 -2.05
CA GLU A 88 -8.24 46.61 -1.37
C GLU A 88 -7.11 45.63 -1.07
N GLY A 89 -6.00 45.84 -1.78
CA GLY A 89 -4.89 44.91 -1.94
C GLY A 89 -4.63 44.06 -0.72
N LYS A 90 -4.64 42.74 -0.91
CA LYS A 90 -4.25 41.67 0.01
C LYS A 90 -3.93 42.25 1.39
N LYS A 91 -4.77 42.00 2.42
CA LYS A 91 -4.31 42.06 3.82
C LYS A 91 -3.16 41.05 3.95
N VAL A 92 -1.98 41.42 3.44
CA VAL A 92 -0.74 40.73 3.68
C VAL A 92 -0.50 41.09 5.12
N VAL A 93 -0.87 40.18 6.02
CA VAL A 93 -0.29 40.15 7.35
C VAL A 93 1.22 40.29 7.11
N LYS A 94 1.78 41.45 7.43
CA LYS A 94 3.18 41.76 7.16
C LYS A 94 3.99 40.95 8.16
N PHE A 95 4.39 39.76 7.74
CA PHE A 95 5.33 38.94 8.47
C PHE A 95 6.73 39.56 8.36
N SER A 96 7.54 39.43 9.41
CA SER A 96 8.93 39.87 9.36
C SER A 96 9.72 39.05 8.33
N GLU A 97 10.82 39.60 7.83
CA GLU A 97 11.70 38.86 6.91
C GLU A 97 12.18 37.53 7.52
N THR A 98 12.48 37.52 8.82
CA THR A 98 12.84 36.31 9.56
C THR A 98 11.72 35.28 9.62
N GLN A 99 10.46 35.70 9.76
CA GLN A 99 9.30 34.80 9.73
C GLN A 99 9.08 34.22 8.33
N ILE A 100 9.24 35.03 7.29
CA ILE A 100 9.12 34.59 5.90
C ILE A 100 10.19 33.54 5.58
N GLN A 101 11.45 33.81 5.93
CA GLN A 101 12.55 32.87 5.71
C GLN A 101 12.33 31.56 6.49
N ARG A 102 11.93 31.65 7.76
CA ARG A 102 11.61 30.47 8.57
C ARG A 102 10.47 29.66 7.96
N ALA A 103 9.41 30.33 7.49
CA ALA A 103 8.29 29.68 6.83
C ALA A 103 8.74 28.96 5.55
N GLN A 104 9.58 29.58 4.72
CA GLN A 104 10.14 28.96 3.53
C GLN A 104 10.92 27.68 3.86
N ILE A 105 11.83 27.74 4.84
CA ILE A 105 12.59 26.56 5.28
C ILE A 105 11.67 25.43 5.75
N LEU A 106 10.62 25.75 6.51
CA LEU A 106 9.65 24.75 6.97
C LEU A 106 8.85 24.14 5.83
N ARG A 107 8.45 24.93 4.83
CA ARG A 107 7.75 24.44 3.62
C ARG A 107 8.63 23.49 2.82
N GLU A 108 9.88 23.87 2.59
CA GLU A 108 10.87 23.00 1.94
C GLU A 108 11.10 21.71 2.72
N GLY A 109 11.14 21.80 4.05
CA GLY A 109 11.21 20.64 4.94
C GLY A 109 10.01 19.69 4.76
N ILE A 110 8.79 20.22 4.67
CA ILE A 110 7.58 19.43 4.42
C ILE A 110 7.64 18.76 3.04
N ILE A 111 8.05 19.51 2.00
CA ILE A 111 8.23 18.96 0.65
C ILE A 111 9.26 17.84 0.65
N LYS A 112 10.36 17.99 1.37
CA LYS A 112 11.38 16.96 1.51
C LYS A 112 10.81 15.71 2.19
N ILE A 113 10.06 15.86 3.29
CA ILE A 113 9.40 14.75 3.99
C ILE A 113 8.46 13.98 3.04
N MET A 114 7.69 14.70 2.22
CA MET A 114 6.76 14.09 1.27
C MET A 114 7.46 13.34 0.12
N ASN A 115 8.65 13.79 -0.28
CA ASN A 115 9.41 13.21 -1.39
C ASN A 115 10.39 12.11 -0.97
N GLU A 116 10.82 12.10 0.29
CA GLU A 116 11.74 11.09 0.81
C GLU A 116 11.07 9.71 0.76
N GLN A 117 11.73 8.73 0.14
CA GLN A 117 11.18 7.38 0.00
C GLN A 117 10.76 6.84 1.36
N VAL A 118 9.50 6.43 1.47
CA VAL A 118 8.93 6.04 2.77
C VAL A 118 9.68 4.82 3.27
N SER A 119 10.53 5.05 4.28
CA SER A 119 11.62 4.16 4.68
C SER A 119 11.20 2.70 4.79
N THR A 120 12.02 1.82 4.22
CA THR A 120 11.85 0.37 4.12
C THR A 120 11.98 -0.38 5.44
N LYS A 121 11.99 0.30 6.59
CA LYS A 121 12.05 -0.34 7.92
C LYS A 121 10.91 -1.33 8.16
N SER A 122 9.77 -1.13 7.50
CA SER A 122 8.64 -2.07 7.49
C SER A 122 8.89 -3.35 6.65
N SER A 123 9.87 -3.36 5.74
CA SER A 123 10.07 -4.47 4.80
C SER A 123 10.60 -5.75 5.46
N GLU A 124 11.38 -5.69 6.54
CA GLU A 124 11.84 -6.90 7.24
C GLU A 124 10.76 -7.49 8.15
N ALA A 125 10.06 -6.64 8.91
CA ALA A 125 8.91 -7.04 9.71
C ALA A 125 7.78 -7.61 8.83
N ALA A 126 7.53 -7.02 7.66
CA ALA A 126 6.55 -7.53 6.69
C ALA A 126 6.98 -8.87 6.08
N LYS A 127 8.28 -9.09 5.80
CA LYS A 127 8.78 -10.40 5.35
C LYS A 127 8.59 -11.47 6.42
N GLN A 128 8.89 -11.17 7.68
CA GLN A 128 8.68 -12.09 8.79
C GLN A 128 7.19 -12.39 9.00
N GLN A 129 6.33 -11.37 8.93
CA GLN A 129 4.88 -11.55 9.04
C GLN A 129 4.31 -12.38 7.88
N MET A 130 4.78 -12.17 6.65
CA MET A 130 4.39 -12.99 5.50
C MET A 130 4.83 -14.43 5.66
N SER A 131 6.07 -14.67 6.10
CA SER A 131 6.56 -16.03 6.40
C SER A 131 5.69 -16.71 7.45
N LYS A 132 5.33 -15.99 8.53
CA LYS A 132 4.45 -16.51 9.58
C LYS A 132 3.05 -16.82 9.05
N ARG A 133 2.47 -15.94 8.25
CA ARG A 133 1.14 -16.12 7.62
C ARG A 133 1.12 -17.30 6.65
N CYS A 134 2.18 -17.50 5.88
CA CYS A 134 2.31 -18.66 4.99
C CYS A 134 2.35 -19.97 5.78
N ILE A 135 3.07 -20.00 6.91
CA ILE A 135 3.12 -21.17 7.80
C ILE A 135 1.76 -21.42 8.46
N GLU A 136 1.10 -20.38 8.99
CA GLU A 136 -0.24 -20.50 9.59
C GLU A 136 -1.26 -21.05 8.58
N LEU A 137 -1.20 -20.57 7.34
CA LEU A 137 -2.06 -21.06 6.27
C LEU A 137 -1.77 -22.51 5.90
N ALA A 138 -0.50 -22.89 5.80
CA ALA A 138 -0.09 -24.25 5.50
C ALA A 138 -0.56 -25.23 6.59
N ASN A 139 -0.37 -24.89 7.87
CA ASN A 139 -0.82 -25.70 8.99
C ASN A 139 -2.35 -25.83 9.03
N TYR A 140 -3.07 -24.76 8.69
CA TYR A 140 -4.53 -24.82 8.61
C TYR A 140 -4.99 -25.73 7.46
N MET A 141 -4.38 -25.63 6.28
CA MET A 141 -4.66 -26.53 5.16
C MET A 141 -4.35 -27.98 5.49
N GLU A 142 -3.25 -28.25 6.21
CA GLU A 142 -2.89 -29.58 6.69
C GLU A 142 -3.95 -30.14 7.64
N SER A 143 -4.42 -29.36 8.61
CA SER A 143 -5.51 -29.79 9.50
C SER A 143 -6.82 -30.11 8.76
N LEU A 144 -7.14 -29.38 7.69
CA LEU A 144 -8.34 -29.62 6.89
C LEU A 144 -8.24 -30.90 6.06
N VAL A 145 -7.02 -31.32 5.69
CA VAL A 145 -6.76 -32.58 4.99
C VAL A 145 -6.74 -33.75 5.98
N GLU A 146 -6.25 -33.54 7.21
CA GLU A 146 -6.28 -34.52 8.30
C GLU A 146 -7.69 -34.75 8.88
N GLU A 147 -8.56 -33.73 8.90
CA GLU A 147 -9.95 -33.82 9.35
C GLU A 147 -10.91 -34.45 8.32
N GLN A 148 -10.47 -34.69 7.07
CA GLN A 148 -11.26 -35.51 6.14
C GLN A 148 -11.30 -36.95 6.68
N PRO A 149 -12.48 -37.54 6.95
CA PRO A 149 -12.55 -38.91 7.40
C PRO A 149 -11.97 -39.82 6.30
N LYS A 150 -11.07 -40.74 6.69
CA LYS A 150 -10.64 -41.88 5.87
C LYS A 150 -11.86 -42.76 5.57
N ALA A 151 -12.64 -42.39 4.56
CA ALA A 151 -13.71 -43.20 4.00
C ALA A 151 -13.28 -43.63 2.59
N ALA A 152 -12.24 -44.46 2.50
CA ALA A 152 -11.85 -45.11 1.25
C ALA A 152 -11.26 -46.51 1.46
N GLU A 153 -11.62 -47.19 2.55
CA GLU A 153 -11.63 -48.65 2.58
C GLU A 153 -13.10 -49.09 2.68
N GLU A 154 -13.54 -49.83 1.66
CA GLU A 154 -14.86 -50.48 1.51
C GLU A 154 -16.09 -49.61 1.18
N LEU A 155 -16.22 -49.24 -0.09
CA LEU A 155 -17.48 -49.49 -0.79
C LEU A 155 -17.17 -50.39 -1.99
N ARG A 156 -17.22 -51.69 -1.71
CA ARG A 156 -17.20 -52.77 -2.69
C ARG A 156 -18.41 -52.58 -3.61
N LEU A 157 -18.15 -52.29 -4.88
CA LEU A 157 -19.18 -52.41 -5.92
C LEU A 157 -19.42 -53.91 -6.11
N ASP A 158 -20.51 -54.44 -5.54
CA ASP A 158 -21.01 -55.77 -5.88
C ASP A 158 -21.49 -55.75 -7.33
N ILE A 159 -20.60 -56.12 -8.25
CA ILE A 159 -20.99 -56.50 -9.60
C ILE A 159 -21.64 -57.87 -9.45
N GLN A 160 -22.97 -57.93 -9.67
CA GLN A 160 -23.70 -59.19 -9.79
C GLN A 160 -23.03 -60.07 -10.86
N GLU A 161 -22.32 -61.11 -10.44
CA GLU A 161 -21.95 -62.21 -11.31
C GLU A 161 -23.21 -62.98 -11.68
N HIS A 162 -23.69 -62.76 -12.91
CA HIS A 162 -24.66 -63.64 -13.53
C HIS A 162 -23.93 -64.92 -13.95
N ASP A 163 -24.32 -66.01 -13.31
CA ASP A 163 -23.78 -67.35 -13.48
C ASP A 163 -23.93 -67.86 -14.94
N ASN A 164 -22.95 -68.68 -15.36
CA ASN A 164 -22.91 -69.52 -16.57
C ASN A 164 -22.54 -68.89 -17.93
N SER A 165 -21.28 -69.11 -18.36
CA SER A 165 -20.92 -70.21 -19.28
C SER A 165 -19.63 -69.94 -20.07
N TYR A 166 -18.66 -70.85 -19.88
CA TYR A 166 -17.84 -71.52 -20.91
C TYR A 166 -16.97 -70.69 -21.91
N TYR A 167 -15.69 -71.11 -21.99
CA TYR A 167 -14.65 -70.87 -23.03
C TYR A 167 -13.57 -69.78 -22.78
N GLU A 168 -12.41 -70.24 -22.30
CA GLU A 168 -11.08 -70.18 -22.96
C GLU A 168 -10.51 -68.82 -23.46
N ARG A 169 -9.45 -68.31 -22.82
CA ARG A 169 -8.06 -68.19 -23.34
C ARG A 169 -7.26 -66.99 -22.83
N ASP A 170 -6.01 -67.30 -22.45
CA ASP A 170 -4.77 -66.54 -22.62
C ASP A 170 -4.81 -65.01 -22.57
N SER A 171 -4.13 -64.43 -21.57
CA SER A 171 -2.99 -63.55 -21.84
C SER A 171 -2.16 -63.28 -20.58
N VAL A 172 -0.86 -63.09 -20.84
CA VAL A 172 0.28 -63.41 -19.97
C VAL A 172 0.77 -62.19 -19.19
N MET A 173 1.20 -62.44 -17.95
CA MET A 173 1.92 -61.51 -17.06
C MET A 173 3.27 -61.08 -17.66
N LEU A 174 3.50 -59.79 -17.93
CA LEU A 174 4.86 -59.25 -18.11
C LEU A 174 4.97 -57.77 -17.71
N GLY A 175 5.83 -57.54 -16.72
CA GLY A 175 6.97 -56.62 -16.88
C GLY A 175 6.72 -55.13 -16.62
N GLY A 176 7.15 -54.67 -15.45
CA GLY A 176 7.44 -53.26 -15.23
C GLY A 176 8.71 -52.81 -15.95
N ILE A 177 8.70 -51.57 -16.45
CA ILE A 177 9.68 -50.48 -16.25
C ILE A 177 9.22 -49.32 -17.16
N SER A 178 8.96 -48.13 -16.59
CA SER A 178 8.67 -46.92 -17.36
C SER A 178 9.99 -46.27 -17.81
N PRO A 179 10.14 -45.90 -19.10
CA PRO A 179 11.38 -45.32 -19.61
C PRO A 179 11.47 -43.82 -19.30
N HIS A 180 12.46 -43.43 -18.50
CA HIS A 180 13.03 -42.09 -18.53
C HIS A 180 13.74 -41.90 -19.88
N HIS A 181 13.29 -40.95 -20.69
CA HIS A 181 13.96 -40.59 -21.95
C HIS A 181 15.00 -39.51 -21.67
N GLU A 182 16.26 -39.92 -21.52
CA GLU A 182 17.42 -39.02 -21.59
C GLU A 182 17.60 -38.60 -23.05
N ASN A 183 17.55 -37.30 -23.31
CA ASN A 183 17.79 -36.72 -24.63
C ASN A 183 19.28 -36.36 -24.71
N GLU A 184 20.13 -37.36 -24.97
CA GLU A 184 21.50 -37.11 -25.43
C GLU A 184 21.48 -36.88 -26.95
N SER A 185 21.82 -35.68 -27.38
CA SER A 185 22.25 -35.43 -28.75
C SER A 185 23.39 -34.41 -28.72
N LYS A 186 24.61 -34.93 -28.62
CA LYS A 186 25.84 -34.24 -29.00
C LYS A 186 25.98 -34.33 -30.52
N SER A 187 26.16 -33.20 -31.19
CA SER A 187 26.86 -33.16 -32.47
C SER A 187 27.62 -31.85 -32.60
N SER A 188 28.95 -31.97 -32.66
CA SER A 188 29.91 -30.89 -32.86
C SER A 188 30.10 -30.60 -34.36
N SER A 189 30.30 -29.34 -34.75
CA SER A 189 31.37 -28.95 -35.70
C SER A 189 31.47 -27.43 -35.84
N GLU A 190 32.71 -27.00 -36.00
CA GLU A 190 33.22 -25.64 -36.14
C GLU A 190 32.88 -24.94 -37.49
N THR A 191 32.98 -23.60 -37.46
CA THR A 191 33.10 -22.49 -38.47
C THR A 191 33.61 -22.78 -39.91
N PRO A 192 33.54 -21.87 -40.95
CA PRO A 192 33.52 -20.37 -40.92
C PRO A 192 32.73 -19.58 -42.04
N HIS A 193 32.75 -18.24 -41.89
CA HIS A 193 32.66 -17.10 -42.85
C HIS A 193 31.95 -17.18 -44.22
N SER A 194 31.09 -16.18 -44.47
CA SER A 194 31.17 -15.23 -45.61
C SER A 194 30.46 -13.92 -45.25
#